data_AF-A0AAV5I0R7-F1
#
_entry.id   AF-A0AAV5I0R7-F1
#
_cell.length_a   1.000
_cell.length_b   1.000
_cell.length_c   1.000
_cell.angle_alpha   90.00
_cell.angle_beta   90.00
_cell.angle_gamma   90.00
#
_symmetry.space_group_name_H-M   'P 1'
#
loop_
_entity.id
_entity.type
_entity.pdbx_description
1 polymer ?
#
loop_
_entity_poly.entity_id
_entity_poly.type
_entity_poly.pdbx_seq_one_letter_code
_entity_poly.pdbx_strand_id
1 'polypeptide(L)'
;MSFVSVLFFVSISPFIALASVPLSKTFKCVNEGEFDFYKAEYNANYRTVRPFSAPFMLCFYNTIPDAFTLGLLMGFTSTESLSLWVWDANLGNPVREKATLTFGQDGNLVLADSDGGIAWQKNTANKKVSQASNYYQMVTWCSMTPKYAWRDVYGPLEVKFNSERETHNEGYAYDINLEYQSTGSTGTVFLLNRPKYNATLSLLRLWPDGNLRVHTFYQHVMWGAWEETLTLFSRDSMWENECQLPERCGKFGLCEDNQCVACLSPKGVNWLEQRL
;
A
#
# COMPACT_ATOMS: atom_id res chain seq x y z
N MET A 1 -70.04 -7.69 37.25
CA MET A 1 -69.37 -6.68 36.40
C MET A 1 -68.32 -7.42 35.58
N SER A 2 -68.53 -7.54 34.27
CA SER A 2 -67.63 -8.28 33.38
C SER A 2 -66.62 -7.31 32.77
N PHE A 3 -65.33 -7.48 33.06
CA PHE A 3 -64.26 -6.68 32.47
C PHE A 3 -63.95 -7.22 31.06
N VAL A 4 -64.21 -6.42 30.02
CA VAL A 4 -63.76 -6.70 28.65
C VAL A 4 -62.32 -6.21 28.54
N SER A 5 -61.37 -7.14 28.43
CA SER A 5 -59.97 -6.82 28.18
C SER A 5 -59.77 -6.58 26.68
N VAL A 6 -59.48 -5.33 26.30
CA VAL A 6 -59.13 -4.96 24.93
C VAL A 6 -57.62 -5.12 24.75
N LEU A 7 -57.20 -6.19 24.09
CA LEU A 7 -55.80 -6.41 23.71
C LEU A 7 -55.45 -5.50 22.52
N PHE A 8 -54.67 -4.44 22.78
CA PHE A 8 -54.04 -3.65 21.73
C PHE A 8 -52.87 -4.43 21.14
N PHE A 9 -53.04 -4.96 19.92
CA PHE A 9 -51.93 -5.48 19.12
C PHE A 9 -51.12 -4.30 18.59
N VAL A 10 -50.04 -3.94 19.28
CA VAL A 10 -49.02 -3.05 18.74
C VAL A 10 -48.24 -3.84 17.68
N SER A 11 -48.54 -3.58 16.40
CA SER A 11 -47.77 -4.10 15.27
C SER A 11 -46.38 -3.46 15.29
N ILE A 12 -45.40 -4.12 15.90
CA ILE A 12 -43.99 -3.74 15.82
C ILE A 12 -43.49 -4.17 14.45
N SER A 13 -43.67 -3.33 13.43
CA SER A 13 -43.01 -3.52 12.15
C SER A 13 -41.50 -3.35 12.36
N PRO A 14 -40.65 -4.31 11.97
CA PRO A 14 -39.21 -4.13 12.05
C PRO A 14 -38.81 -3.05 11.05
N PHE A 15 -38.52 -1.84 11.54
CA PHE A 15 -37.90 -0.80 10.75
C PHE A 15 -36.45 -1.22 10.47
N ILE A 16 -36.19 -1.69 9.26
CA ILE A 16 -34.82 -1.82 8.75
C ILE A 16 -34.36 -0.40 8.42
N ALA A 17 -33.63 0.22 9.35
CA ALA A 17 -32.95 1.48 9.08
C ALA A 17 -31.69 1.19 8.24
N LEU A 18 -31.76 1.45 6.93
CA LEU A 18 -30.58 1.45 6.08
C LEU A 18 -29.73 2.68 6.40
N ALA A 19 -28.44 2.47 6.66
CA ALA A 19 -27.50 3.57 6.82
C ALA A 19 -27.35 4.29 5.47
N SER A 20 -27.73 5.56 5.41
CA SER A 20 -27.63 6.40 4.20
C SER A 20 -26.67 7.56 4.46
N VAL A 21 -25.73 7.79 3.56
CA VAL A 21 -24.80 8.90 3.61
C VAL A 21 -25.53 10.20 3.20
N PRO A 22 -25.42 11.30 3.97
CA PRO A 22 -25.98 12.58 3.58
C PRO A 22 -25.44 13.08 2.23
N LEU A 23 -26.29 13.72 1.41
CA LEU A 23 -25.90 14.30 0.12
C LEU A 23 -24.73 15.29 0.21
N SER A 24 -24.60 16.01 1.32
CA SER A 24 -23.46 16.93 1.54
C SER A 24 -22.12 16.22 1.78
N LYS A 25 -22.13 14.90 1.90
CA LYS A 25 -20.97 14.03 2.15
C LYS A 25 -20.74 13.03 1.01
N THR A 26 -21.52 13.10 -0.07
CA THR A 26 -21.27 12.36 -1.31
C THR A 26 -20.38 13.17 -2.24
N PHE A 27 -19.75 12.50 -3.21
CA PHE A 27 -19.00 13.20 -4.25
C PHE A 27 -18.99 12.41 -5.57
N LYS A 28 -18.73 13.14 -6.65
CA LYS A 28 -18.43 12.60 -7.98
C LYS A 28 -17.28 13.38 -8.56
N CYS A 29 -16.23 12.68 -8.97
CA CYS A 29 -15.08 13.24 -9.66
C CYS A 29 -14.98 12.57 -11.02
N VAL A 30 -14.80 13.37 -12.07
CA VAL A 30 -14.54 12.89 -13.41
C VAL A 30 -13.03 12.95 -13.64
N ASN A 31 -12.45 11.89 -14.18
CA ASN A 31 -11.08 11.87 -14.65
C ASN A 31 -11.00 12.72 -15.93
N GLU A 32 -10.83 14.02 -15.76
CA GLU A 32 -10.69 15.00 -16.84
C GLU A 32 -9.80 16.17 -16.42
N GLY A 33 -9.23 16.89 -17.41
CA GLY A 33 -8.40 18.07 -17.18
C GLY A 33 -6.90 17.84 -17.36
N GLU A 34 -6.13 18.87 -16.99
CA GLU A 34 -4.69 18.92 -17.15
C GLU A 34 -3.95 18.01 -16.17
N PHE A 35 -2.77 17.56 -16.56
CA PHE A 35 -1.85 16.85 -15.68
C PHE A 35 -1.09 17.82 -14.77
N ASP A 36 -0.77 17.35 -13.57
CA ASP A 36 0.11 18.04 -12.65
C ASP A 36 1.55 18.03 -13.19
N PHE A 37 2.31 19.09 -12.86
CA PHE A 37 3.63 19.35 -13.46
C PHE A 37 4.80 18.65 -12.76
N TYR A 38 4.60 18.15 -11.55
CA TYR A 38 5.68 17.61 -10.72
C TYR A 38 5.97 16.15 -11.06
N LYS A 39 7.14 15.67 -10.65
CA LYS A 39 7.59 14.31 -10.97
C LYS A 39 6.95 13.29 -10.04
N ALA A 40 6.30 12.30 -10.63
CA ALA A 40 5.87 11.09 -9.93
C ALA A 40 6.71 9.87 -10.38
N GLU A 41 6.72 8.86 -9.53
CA GLU A 41 7.31 7.56 -9.82
C GLU A 41 6.83 7.00 -11.18
N TYR A 42 7.75 6.30 -11.86
CA TYR A 42 7.61 5.82 -13.24
C TYR A 42 7.47 6.91 -14.30
N ASN A 43 7.76 8.17 -13.95
CA ASN A 43 7.52 9.31 -14.82
C ASN A 43 6.05 9.35 -15.29
N ALA A 44 5.14 8.92 -14.41
CA ALA A 44 3.72 8.87 -14.70
C ALA A 44 3.15 10.28 -14.82
N ASN A 45 2.26 10.48 -15.81
CA ASN A 45 1.38 11.63 -15.79
C ASN A 45 0.33 11.40 -14.73
N TYR A 46 -0.04 12.43 -13.98
CA TYR A 46 -1.08 12.31 -12.97
C TYR A 46 -1.85 13.61 -12.80
N ARG A 47 -3.04 13.50 -12.24
CA ARG A 47 -3.85 14.65 -11.84
C ARG A 47 -4.51 14.37 -10.49
N THR A 48 -4.46 15.36 -9.61
CA THR A 48 -4.99 15.27 -8.25
C THR A 48 -6.51 15.37 -8.18
N VAL A 49 -7.13 14.44 -7.46
CA VAL A 49 -8.53 14.50 -7.05
C VAL A 49 -8.62 15.38 -5.81
N ARG A 50 -9.23 16.56 -5.95
CA ARG A 50 -9.37 17.53 -4.85
C ARG A 50 -10.68 17.36 -4.08
N PRO A 51 -10.71 17.72 -2.79
CA PRO A 51 -9.59 18.18 -1.96
C PRO A 51 -8.70 17.02 -1.47
N PHE A 52 -7.41 17.29 -1.22
CA PHE A 52 -6.46 16.34 -0.62
C PHE A 52 -5.79 16.92 0.63
N SER A 53 -5.12 16.08 1.42
CA SER A 53 -4.31 16.54 2.56
C SER A 53 -2.89 16.02 2.43
N ALA A 54 -1.94 16.95 2.27
CA ALA A 54 -0.53 16.62 2.20
C ALA A 54 -0.06 15.83 3.44
N PRO A 55 0.88 14.88 3.26
CA PRO A 55 1.60 14.57 2.02
C PRO A 55 0.90 13.55 1.13
N PHE A 56 -0.34 13.15 1.43
CA PHE A 56 -1.05 12.14 0.63
C PHE A 56 -2.01 12.80 -0.36
N MET A 57 -1.97 12.33 -1.60
CA MET A 57 -2.82 12.80 -2.68
C MET A 57 -3.48 11.64 -3.38
N LEU A 58 -4.78 11.74 -3.58
CA LEU A 58 -5.52 10.80 -4.41
C LEU A 58 -5.42 11.30 -5.85
N CYS A 59 -4.99 10.45 -6.76
CA CYS A 59 -4.70 10.84 -8.13
C CYS A 59 -5.26 9.83 -9.11
N PHE A 60 -5.63 10.31 -10.30
CA PHE A 60 -5.60 9.48 -11.49
C PHE A 60 -4.22 9.63 -12.11
N TYR A 61 -3.57 8.51 -12.43
CA TYR A 61 -2.28 8.52 -13.09
C TYR A 61 -2.21 7.51 -14.22
N ASN A 62 -1.32 7.76 -15.18
CA ASN A 62 -1.07 6.86 -16.28
C ASN A 62 0.39 6.93 -16.76
N THR A 63 0.93 5.78 -17.12
CA THR A 63 2.20 5.64 -17.84
C THR A 63 1.97 5.28 -19.32
N ILE A 64 0.74 4.91 -19.67
CA ILE A 64 0.27 4.58 -21.01
C ILE A 64 -0.89 5.53 -21.35
N PRO A 65 -0.93 6.13 -22.55
CA PRO A 65 -2.03 7.01 -22.95
C PRO A 65 -3.41 6.35 -22.78
N ASP A 66 -4.36 7.09 -22.22
CA ASP A 66 -5.77 6.67 -22.00
C ASP A 66 -5.97 5.42 -21.11
N ALA A 67 -4.95 5.02 -20.33
CA ALA A 67 -5.02 3.90 -19.40
C ALA A 67 -4.65 4.35 -17.97
N PHE A 68 -5.68 4.73 -17.20
CA PHE A 68 -5.54 5.35 -15.89
C PHE A 68 -5.74 4.38 -14.74
N THR A 69 -4.91 4.56 -13.72
CA THR A 69 -5.04 3.94 -12.41
C THR A 69 -5.38 5.02 -11.38
N LEU A 70 -6.33 4.72 -10.50
CA LEU A 70 -6.57 5.50 -9.29
C LEU A 70 -5.55 5.06 -8.23
N GLY A 71 -4.73 6.00 -7.75
CA GLY A 71 -3.67 5.72 -6.79
C GLY A 71 -3.55 6.78 -5.71
N LEU A 72 -2.84 6.43 -4.63
CA LEU A 72 -2.37 7.38 -3.62
C LEU A 72 -0.91 7.70 -3.89
N LEU A 73 -0.63 8.96 -4.15
CA LEU A 73 0.71 9.53 -4.27
C LEU A 73 1.12 10.12 -2.93
N MET A 74 2.34 9.85 -2.46
CA MET A 74 2.92 10.51 -1.30
C MET A 74 4.06 11.45 -1.70
N GLY A 75 3.92 12.73 -1.33
CA GLY A 75 4.86 13.80 -1.62
C GLY A 75 4.22 15.19 -1.50
N PHE A 76 4.87 16.22 -2.05
CA PHE A 76 4.35 17.58 -2.10
C PHE A 76 4.24 18.07 -3.53
N THR A 77 3.16 18.78 -3.85
CA THR A 77 2.97 19.47 -5.16
C THR A 77 3.76 20.78 -5.26
N SER A 78 4.81 20.95 -4.47
CA SER A 78 5.61 22.19 -4.43
C SER A 78 7.10 21.89 -4.37
N THR A 79 7.49 20.63 -4.62
CA THR A 79 8.86 20.18 -4.52
C THR A 79 9.26 19.54 -5.84
N GLU A 80 10.50 19.76 -6.28
CA GLU A 80 11.08 19.06 -7.42
C GLU A 80 11.44 17.59 -7.10
N SER A 81 11.11 17.15 -5.88
CA SER A 81 11.36 15.78 -5.41
C SER A 81 10.39 14.80 -6.07
N LEU A 82 10.90 13.61 -6.40
CA LEU A 82 10.09 12.51 -6.90
C LEU A 82 9.03 12.13 -5.86
N SER A 83 7.75 12.10 -6.21
CA SER A 83 6.70 11.55 -5.34
C SER A 83 6.47 10.06 -5.64
N LEU A 84 6.22 9.24 -4.61
CA LEU A 84 6.09 7.78 -4.77
C LEU A 84 4.64 7.32 -4.66
N TRP A 85 4.27 6.33 -5.47
CA TRP A 85 2.97 5.66 -5.38
C TRP A 85 2.97 4.72 -4.19
N VAL A 86 2.08 4.95 -3.22
CA VAL A 86 1.97 4.13 -2.01
C VAL A 86 0.79 3.15 -2.06
N TRP A 87 -0.12 3.32 -3.03
CA TRP A 87 -1.27 2.45 -3.22
C TRP A 87 -1.91 2.61 -4.59
N ASP A 88 -2.50 1.53 -5.10
CA ASP A 88 -3.20 1.46 -6.38
C ASP A 88 -4.53 0.69 -6.27
N ALA A 89 -5.60 1.23 -6.87
CA ALA A 89 -6.92 0.61 -6.82
C ALA A 89 -7.12 -0.46 -7.91
N ASN A 90 -6.82 -0.10 -9.15
CA ASN A 90 -7.28 -0.79 -10.36
C ASN A 90 -6.13 -1.11 -11.33
N LEU A 91 -4.94 -1.42 -10.82
CA LEU A 91 -3.75 -1.71 -11.63
C LEU A 91 -4.00 -2.82 -12.69
N GLY A 92 -4.80 -3.84 -12.35
CA GLY A 92 -5.17 -4.92 -13.26
C GLY A 92 -6.38 -4.63 -14.16
N ASN A 93 -7.00 -3.45 -14.04
CA ASN A 93 -8.15 -3.03 -14.84
C ASN A 93 -8.16 -1.49 -15.01
N PRO A 94 -7.24 -0.93 -15.81
CA PRO A 94 -7.16 0.52 -16.04
C PRO A 94 -8.44 1.09 -16.65
N VAL A 95 -8.76 2.34 -16.33
CA VAL A 95 -9.92 3.07 -16.88
C VAL A 95 -9.49 4.13 -17.89
N ARG A 96 -10.40 4.61 -18.73
CA ARG A 96 -10.13 5.64 -19.73
C ARG A 96 -10.37 7.05 -19.21
N GLU A 97 -10.00 8.04 -20.02
CA GLU A 97 -10.40 9.44 -19.87
C GLU A 97 -11.93 9.53 -19.70
N LYS A 98 -12.40 10.43 -18.84
CA LYS A 98 -13.82 10.56 -18.41
C LYS A 98 -14.37 9.44 -17.52
N ALA A 99 -13.53 8.52 -17.03
CA ALA A 99 -13.88 7.65 -15.92
C ALA A 99 -14.36 8.46 -14.70
N THR A 100 -15.17 7.85 -13.84
CA THR A 100 -15.75 8.53 -12.68
C THR A 100 -15.43 7.81 -11.38
N LEU A 101 -14.99 8.57 -10.39
CA LEU A 101 -14.91 8.14 -9.00
C LEU A 101 -16.10 8.72 -8.24
N THR A 102 -16.90 7.86 -7.64
CA THR A 102 -18.13 8.26 -6.94
C THR A 102 -18.21 7.67 -5.56
N PHE A 103 -18.66 8.48 -4.60
CA PHE A 103 -19.09 8.03 -3.29
C PHE A 103 -20.56 8.39 -3.11
N GLY A 104 -21.42 7.38 -3.13
CA GLY A 104 -22.88 7.51 -3.17
C GLY A 104 -23.55 7.52 -1.79
N GLN A 105 -24.87 7.73 -1.78
CA GLN A 105 -25.68 7.68 -0.55
C GLN A 105 -25.73 6.27 0.07
N ASP A 106 -25.45 5.25 -0.72
CA ASP A 106 -25.31 3.86 -0.25
C ASP A 106 -24.01 3.64 0.54
N GLY A 107 -23.08 4.61 0.55
CA GLY A 107 -21.80 4.51 1.23
C GLY A 107 -20.78 3.63 0.50
N ASN A 108 -20.96 3.36 -0.79
CA ASN A 108 -19.98 2.65 -1.61
C ASN A 108 -19.07 3.63 -2.35
N LEU A 109 -17.77 3.32 -2.39
CA LEU A 109 -16.79 4.00 -3.24
C LEU A 109 -16.61 3.17 -4.51
N VAL A 110 -16.94 3.77 -5.65
CA VAL A 110 -16.97 3.12 -6.97
C VAL A 110 -16.12 3.90 -7.95
N LEU A 111 -15.24 3.19 -8.66
CA LEU A 111 -14.53 3.65 -9.84
C LEU A 111 -15.16 2.98 -11.07
N ALA A 112 -15.80 3.78 -11.91
CA ALA A 112 -16.40 3.33 -13.17
C ALA A 112 -15.65 3.94 -14.35
N ASP A 113 -15.45 3.16 -15.41
CA ASP A 113 -14.89 3.61 -16.68
C ASP A 113 -15.90 4.53 -17.42
N SER A 114 -15.44 5.19 -18.48
CA SER A 114 -16.19 6.13 -19.32
C SER A 114 -17.43 5.53 -19.99
N ASP A 115 -17.51 4.21 -20.14
CA ASP A 115 -18.69 3.48 -20.64
C ASP A 115 -19.67 3.07 -19.52
N GLY A 116 -19.35 3.38 -18.26
CA GLY A 116 -20.13 3.01 -17.08
C GLY A 116 -19.77 1.64 -16.47
N GLY A 117 -18.82 0.89 -17.05
CA GLY A 117 -18.33 -0.36 -16.50
C GLY A 117 -17.60 -0.14 -15.17
N ILE A 118 -17.90 -0.93 -14.14
CA ILE A 118 -17.22 -0.81 -12.84
C ILE A 118 -15.83 -1.45 -12.93
N ALA A 119 -14.80 -0.63 -12.82
CA ALA A 119 -13.41 -1.10 -12.84
C ALA A 119 -12.92 -1.53 -11.46
N TRP A 120 -13.37 -0.82 -10.41
CA TRP A 120 -13.03 -1.13 -9.02
C TRP A 120 -14.07 -0.58 -8.05
N GLN A 121 -14.23 -1.22 -6.89
CA GLN A 121 -15.07 -0.72 -5.80
C GLN A 121 -14.70 -1.32 -4.44
N LYS A 122 -15.04 -0.62 -3.36
CA LYS A 122 -14.77 -1.06 -1.98
C LYS A 122 -15.79 -2.07 -1.43
N ASN A 123 -16.98 -2.17 -2.03
CA ASN A 123 -18.10 -3.04 -1.60
C ASN A 123 -18.59 -2.74 -0.17
N THR A 124 -18.80 -1.45 0.12
CA THR A 124 -19.25 -0.95 1.43
C THR A 124 -20.71 -0.53 1.47
N ALA A 125 -21.45 -0.77 0.38
CA ALA A 125 -22.87 -0.42 0.27
C ALA A 125 -23.68 -0.90 1.49
N ASN A 126 -24.43 0.02 2.10
CA ASN A 126 -25.34 -0.19 3.24
C ASN A 126 -24.68 -0.76 4.51
N LYS A 127 -23.34 -0.81 4.58
CA LYS A 127 -22.62 -1.14 5.81
C LYS A 127 -22.51 0.12 6.67
N LYS A 128 -22.43 -0.02 8.00
CA LYS A 128 -22.18 1.12 8.89
C LYS A 128 -20.84 1.76 8.51
N VAL A 129 -20.89 2.89 7.80
CA VAL A 129 -19.71 3.69 7.49
C VAL A 129 -19.40 4.53 8.72
N SER A 130 -18.35 4.16 9.46
CA SER A 130 -17.74 5.09 10.42
C SER A 130 -17.16 6.25 9.64
N GLN A 131 -17.73 7.44 9.85
CA GLN A 131 -17.32 8.66 9.16
C GLN A 131 -15.80 8.87 9.33
N ALA A 132 -15.10 9.03 8.22
CA ALA A 132 -13.73 9.54 8.23
C ALA A 132 -13.77 10.99 8.73
N SER A 133 -13.26 11.25 9.93
CA SER A 133 -13.20 12.58 10.54
C SER A 133 -12.18 13.50 9.86
N ASN A 134 -11.26 12.95 9.05
CA ASN A 134 -10.31 13.67 8.23
C ASN A 134 -9.80 12.82 7.05
N TYR A 135 -9.02 13.43 6.14
CA TYR A 135 -8.43 12.76 4.97
C TYR A 135 -7.48 11.60 5.35
N TYR A 136 -6.77 11.71 6.48
CA TYR A 136 -5.98 10.62 7.04
C TYR A 136 -6.84 9.38 7.35
N GLN A 137 -8.11 9.57 7.75
CA GLN A 137 -9.06 8.49 7.89
C GLN A 137 -9.51 7.90 6.55
N MET A 138 -9.61 8.69 5.48
CA MET A 138 -9.88 8.17 4.13
C MET A 138 -8.71 7.32 3.60
N VAL A 139 -7.47 7.74 3.89
CA VAL A 139 -6.24 6.97 3.60
C VAL A 139 -6.18 5.69 4.43
N THR A 140 -6.62 5.69 5.70
CA THR A 140 -6.75 4.43 6.48
C THR A 140 -7.94 3.56 6.06
N TRP A 141 -8.98 4.12 5.43
CA TRP A 141 -10.02 3.34 4.75
C TRP A 141 -9.53 2.71 3.44
N CYS A 142 -8.64 3.40 2.72
CA CYS A 142 -7.94 2.90 1.54
C CYS A 142 -6.74 2.01 1.88
N SER A 143 -6.23 2.07 3.11
CA SER A 143 -5.26 1.13 3.68
C SER A 143 -5.92 -0.24 3.70
N MET A 144 -5.73 -0.93 2.59
CA MET A 144 -6.21 -2.28 2.36
C MET A 144 -5.60 -3.18 3.41
N THR A 145 -6.46 -3.96 4.08
CA THR A 145 -6.02 -5.25 4.59
C THR A 145 -5.32 -6.01 3.46
N PRO A 146 -4.18 -6.66 3.70
CA PRO A 146 -3.50 -7.41 2.66
C PRO A 146 -4.49 -8.42 2.08
N LYS A 147 -4.72 -8.37 0.76
CA LYS A 147 -5.51 -9.38 0.04
C LYS A 147 -4.80 -10.74 0.02
N TYR A 148 -3.52 -10.76 0.40
CA TYR A 148 -2.67 -11.94 0.51
C TYR A 148 -2.36 -12.18 1.98
N ALA A 149 -3.20 -12.95 2.66
CA ALA A 149 -2.81 -13.64 3.88
C ALA A 149 -1.97 -14.85 3.44
N TRP A 150 -0.65 -14.77 3.56
CA TRP A 150 0.23 -15.90 3.30
C TRP A 150 -0.03 -16.97 4.37
N ARG A 151 -0.51 -18.13 3.94
CA ARG A 151 -0.71 -19.29 4.81
C ARG A 151 0.53 -20.16 4.64
N ASP A 152 1.50 -19.99 5.53
CA ASP A 152 2.70 -20.82 5.55
C ASP A 152 2.39 -22.18 6.20
N VAL A 153 3.27 -23.16 6.00
CA VAL A 153 3.15 -24.53 6.54
C VAL A 153 3.10 -24.55 8.08
N TYR A 154 3.55 -23.47 8.72
CA TYR A 154 3.65 -23.31 10.18
C TYR A 154 2.53 -22.48 10.83
N GLY A 155 1.53 -22.01 10.06
CA GLY A 155 0.43 -21.17 10.57
C GLY A 155 0.46 -19.72 10.04
N PRO A 156 -0.42 -18.85 10.53
CA PRO A 156 -0.40 -17.44 10.15
C PRO A 156 0.87 -16.77 10.68
N LEU A 157 1.71 -16.28 9.77
CA LEU A 157 2.83 -15.39 10.09
C LEU A 157 2.30 -13.95 10.11
N GLU A 158 2.40 -13.30 11.26
CA GLU A 158 2.12 -11.87 11.37
C GLU A 158 3.43 -11.10 11.19
N VAL A 159 3.45 -10.18 10.24
CA VAL A 159 4.59 -9.30 9.98
C VAL A 159 4.13 -7.87 10.13
N LYS A 160 4.81 -7.11 11.00
CA LYS A 160 4.51 -5.72 11.27
C LYS A 160 5.75 -4.88 10.97
N PHE A 161 5.60 -3.98 10.00
CA PHE A 161 6.56 -2.93 9.73
C PHE A 161 6.19 -1.69 10.55
N ASN A 162 7.12 -1.21 11.39
CA ASN A 162 6.87 -0.09 12.27
C ASN A 162 7.99 0.96 12.19
N SER A 163 7.67 2.18 12.60
CA SER A 163 8.67 3.19 12.92
C SER A 163 8.35 3.79 14.28
N GLU A 164 9.32 3.74 15.18
CA GLU A 164 9.16 4.17 16.56
C GLU A 164 10.28 5.14 16.94
N ARG A 165 9.95 6.17 17.72
CA ARG A 165 10.96 7.09 18.24
C ARG A 165 11.75 6.37 19.33
N GLU A 166 13.07 6.48 19.30
CA GLU A 166 13.89 5.94 20.37
C GLU A 166 13.55 6.59 21.72
N THR A 167 13.53 5.78 22.76
CA THR A 167 13.32 6.25 24.14
C THR A 167 14.64 6.49 24.88
N HIS A 168 15.75 5.96 24.36
CA HIS A 168 17.09 6.16 24.90
C HIS A 168 17.75 7.38 24.23
N ASN A 169 18.64 8.10 24.93
CA ASN A 169 19.38 9.27 24.40
C ASN A 169 18.52 10.43 23.86
N GLU A 170 17.51 10.86 24.63
CA GLU A 170 16.64 12.03 24.34
C GLU A 170 15.75 11.89 23.07
N GLY A 171 15.76 10.74 22.40
CA GLY A 171 14.83 10.40 21.32
C GLY A 171 15.04 11.20 20.03
N TYR A 172 16.30 11.48 19.69
CA TYR A 172 16.68 12.16 18.44
C TYR A 172 16.64 11.27 17.20
N ALA A 173 16.61 9.93 17.37
CA ALA A 173 16.53 8.99 16.26
C ALA A 173 15.23 8.19 16.30
N TYR A 174 14.94 7.57 15.17
CA TYR A 174 13.80 6.68 14.98
C TYR A 174 14.31 5.32 14.55
N ASP A 175 13.75 4.29 15.14
CA ASP A 175 13.98 2.91 14.74
C ASP A 175 12.94 2.53 13.68
N ILE A 176 13.41 1.92 12.59
CA ILE A 176 12.56 1.26 11.61
C ILE A 176 12.66 -0.23 11.87
N ASN A 177 11.59 -0.86 12.31
CA ASN A 177 11.60 -2.27 12.67
C ASN A 177 10.71 -3.13 11.78
N LEU A 178 11.13 -4.37 11.62
CA LEU A 178 10.30 -5.47 11.13
C LEU A 178 10.10 -6.45 12.28
N GLU A 179 8.89 -6.47 12.82
CA GLU A 179 8.47 -7.44 13.82
C GLU A 179 7.83 -8.62 13.10
N TYR A 180 8.21 -9.84 13.47
CA TYR A 180 7.51 -11.04 13.01
C TYR A 180 7.16 -11.95 14.17
N GLN A 181 5.97 -12.53 14.10
CA GLN A 181 5.48 -13.48 15.09
C GLN A 181 4.87 -14.70 14.39
N SER A 182 5.38 -15.87 14.76
CA SER A 182 4.78 -17.16 14.42
C SER A 182 3.88 -17.64 15.56
N THR A 183 2.93 -18.51 15.21
CA THR A 183 2.00 -19.06 16.19
C THR A 183 2.75 -19.93 17.21
N GLY A 184 2.81 -19.50 18.47
CA GLY A 184 3.51 -20.22 19.54
C GLY A 184 4.99 -19.87 19.74
N SER A 185 5.53 -18.85 19.04
CA SER A 185 6.88 -18.32 19.28
C SER A 185 6.84 -16.94 19.97
N THR A 186 7.91 -16.58 20.67
CA THR A 186 8.15 -15.19 21.05
C THR A 186 8.37 -14.36 19.78
N GLY A 187 7.67 -13.23 19.66
CA GLY A 187 7.89 -12.29 18.55
C GLY A 187 9.34 -11.82 18.53
N THR A 188 9.91 -11.71 17.33
CA THR A 188 11.27 -11.21 17.14
C THR A 188 11.21 -9.90 16.39
N VAL A 189 12.02 -8.94 16.85
CA VAL A 189 12.09 -7.59 16.29
C VAL A 189 13.45 -7.43 15.62
N PHE A 190 13.43 -7.12 14.32
CA PHE A 190 14.62 -6.78 13.56
C PHE A 190 14.68 -5.27 13.34
N LEU A 191 15.75 -4.63 13.82
CA LEU A 191 16.05 -3.25 13.50
C LEU A 191 16.61 -3.18 12.06
N LEU A 192 15.85 -2.59 11.15
CA LEU A 192 16.22 -2.45 9.74
C LEU A 192 17.12 -1.24 9.52
N ASN A 193 16.77 -0.10 10.10
CA ASN A 193 17.60 1.10 10.06
C ASN A 193 17.25 2.06 11.22
N ARG A 194 18.13 3.05 11.45
CA ARG A 194 18.04 4.04 12.51
C ARG A 194 18.29 5.47 11.98
N PRO A 195 17.34 6.07 11.24
CA PRO A 195 17.41 7.47 10.82
C PRO A 195 17.42 8.44 12.01
N LYS A 196 18.16 9.56 11.87
CA LYS A 196 18.30 10.61 12.89
C LYS A 196 17.25 11.72 12.77
N TYR A 197 16.08 11.39 12.21
CA TYR A 197 14.98 12.30 11.96
C TYR A 197 13.66 11.53 11.99
N ASN A 198 12.54 12.24 11.95
CA ASN A 198 11.22 11.62 12.02
C ASN A 198 10.95 10.71 10.80
N ALA A 199 10.93 9.40 11.04
CA ALA A 199 10.78 8.38 10.02
C ALA A 199 9.39 7.72 10.00
N THR A 200 8.37 8.34 10.63
CA THR A 200 7.00 7.80 10.66
C THR A 200 6.38 7.64 9.27
N LEU A 201 6.85 8.42 8.29
CA LEU A 201 6.46 8.29 6.89
C LEU A 201 7.49 7.42 6.17
N SER A 202 7.42 6.11 6.40
CA SER A 202 8.28 5.12 5.74
C SER A 202 7.45 4.09 4.97
N LEU A 203 7.99 3.64 3.84
CA LEU A 203 7.41 2.64 2.96
C LEU A 203 8.40 1.49 2.79
N LEU A 204 7.99 0.28 3.17
CA LEU A 204 8.67 -0.95 2.80
C LEU A 204 8.04 -1.49 1.51
N ARG A 205 8.84 -1.68 0.46
CA ARG A 205 8.33 -2.15 -0.84
C ARG A 205 9.32 -3.06 -1.55
N LEU A 206 8.78 -4.13 -2.16
CA LEU A 206 9.51 -4.97 -3.11
C LEU A 206 9.55 -4.26 -4.47
N TRP A 207 10.74 -4.00 -4.97
CA TRP A 207 10.95 -3.34 -6.26
C TRP A 207 11.02 -4.36 -7.41
N PRO A 208 10.79 -3.93 -8.68
CA PRO A 208 10.81 -4.81 -9.84
C PRO A 208 12.17 -5.50 -10.11
N ASP A 209 13.25 -4.98 -9.52
CA ASP A 209 14.58 -5.60 -9.57
C ASP A 209 14.75 -6.75 -8.55
N GLY A 210 13.72 -7.04 -7.76
CA GLY A 210 13.72 -8.09 -6.74
C GLY A 210 14.23 -7.63 -5.37
N ASN A 211 14.71 -6.40 -5.23
CA ASN A 211 15.22 -5.89 -3.97
C ASN A 211 14.09 -5.37 -3.08
N LEU A 212 14.20 -5.64 -1.78
CA LEU A 212 13.30 -5.06 -0.79
C LEU A 212 13.92 -3.77 -0.26
N ARG A 213 13.19 -2.66 -0.37
CA ARG A 213 13.72 -1.34 -0.01
C ARG A 213 12.83 -0.61 0.97
N VAL A 214 13.45 0.11 1.89
CA VAL A 214 12.78 1.08 2.76
C VAL A 214 13.02 2.47 2.22
N HIS A 215 11.94 3.18 1.94
CA HIS A 215 11.96 4.59 1.56
C HIS A 215 11.36 5.41 2.70
N THR A 216 12.07 6.43 3.15
CA THR A 216 11.60 7.32 4.22
C THR A 216 11.43 8.72 3.67
N PHE A 217 10.29 9.34 3.98
CA PHE A 217 9.93 10.67 3.52
C PHE A 217 10.15 11.71 4.62
N TYR A 218 11.07 12.64 4.38
CA TYR A 218 11.36 13.76 5.25
C TYR A 218 10.61 15.02 4.79
N GLN A 219 9.53 15.34 5.50
CA GLN A 219 8.58 16.38 5.10
C GLN A 219 9.10 17.83 5.20
N HIS A 220 10.27 18.05 5.83
CA HIS A 220 10.77 19.40 6.14
C HIS A 220 11.75 19.95 5.08
N VAL A 221 12.01 19.19 4.01
CA VAL A 221 12.91 19.61 2.92
C VAL A 221 12.18 19.69 1.59
N MET A 222 12.60 20.61 0.74
CA MET A 222 12.01 20.82 -0.59
C MET A 222 12.68 19.99 -1.69
N TRP A 223 13.90 19.52 -1.47
CA TRP A 223 14.66 18.70 -2.42
C TRP A 223 15.23 17.48 -1.70
N GLY A 224 15.22 16.33 -2.38
CA GLY A 224 15.67 15.07 -1.79
C GLY A 224 14.82 14.61 -0.61
N ALA A 225 13.51 14.92 -0.61
CA ALA A 225 12.62 14.59 0.51
C ALA A 225 12.43 13.07 0.71
N TRP A 226 12.60 12.28 -0.34
CA TRP A 226 12.63 10.82 -0.26
C TRP A 226 14.07 10.32 -0.16
N GLU A 227 14.33 9.51 0.85
CA GLU A 227 15.58 8.81 1.05
C GLU A 227 15.35 7.30 0.99
N GLU A 228 16.16 6.58 0.21
CA GLU A 228 16.26 5.12 0.30
C GLU A 228 17.12 4.78 1.52
N THR A 229 16.49 4.48 2.64
CA THR A 229 17.17 4.29 3.92
C THR A 229 17.73 2.89 4.09
N LEU A 230 17.20 1.89 3.37
CA LEU A 230 17.74 0.53 3.36
C LEU A 230 17.42 -0.17 2.04
N THR A 231 18.37 -0.96 1.56
CA THR A 231 18.16 -1.92 0.49
C THR A 231 18.67 -3.29 0.93
N LEU A 232 17.77 -4.28 0.93
CA LEU A 232 18.07 -5.68 1.18
C LEU A 232 18.21 -6.41 -0.15
N PHE A 233 19.06 -7.43 -0.14
CA PHE A 233 19.40 -8.29 -1.29
C PHE A 233 20.20 -7.62 -2.39
N SER A 234 20.72 -6.41 -2.17
CA SER A 234 21.66 -5.79 -3.10
C SER A 234 23.09 -6.27 -2.87
N ARG A 235 23.91 -6.18 -3.93
CA ARG A 235 25.35 -6.46 -3.88
C ARG A 235 26.08 -5.69 -2.78
N ASP A 236 25.66 -4.46 -2.54
CA ASP A 236 26.28 -3.52 -1.59
C ASP A 236 25.60 -3.54 -0.20
N SER A 237 24.62 -4.43 0.02
CA SER A 237 23.94 -4.51 1.31
C SER A 237 24.88 -5.04 2.39
N MET A 238 24.76 -4.48 3.59
CA MET A 238 25.54 -4.92 4.76
C MET A 238 25.00 -6.20 5.40
N TRP A 239 23.75 -6.56 5.12
CA TRP A 239 23.04 -7.65 5.80
C TRP A 239 22.78 -8.81 4.84
N GLU A 240 21.94 -8.55 3.83
CA GLU A 240 21.44 -9.58 2.93
C GLU A 240 21.89 -9.28 1.50
N ASN A 241 22.49 -10.26 0.84
CA ASN A 241 23.10 -10.09 -0.47
C ASN A 241 22.30 -10.80 -1.58
N GLU A 242 22.74 -10.65 -2.83
CA GLU A 242 22.00 -11.15 -4.01
C GLU A 242 21.85 -12.68 -3.99
N CYS A 243 22.70 -13.41 -3.27
CA CYS A 243 22.65 -14.86 -3.19
C CYS A 243 21.48 -15.41 -2.36
N GLN A 244 20.80 -14.56 -1.58
CA GLN A 244 19.60 -14.94 -0.83
C GLN A 244 18.31 -14.76 -1.63
N LEU A 245 18.39 -14.11 -2.80
CA LEU A 245 17.26 -14.06 -3.71
C LEU A 245 16.93 -15.47 -4.21
N PRO A 246 15.65 -15.87 -4.14
CA PRO A 246 15.21 -17.11 -4.74
C PRO A 246 15.63 -17.18 -6.21
N GLU A 247 16.16 -18.34 -6.61
CA GLU A 247 16.57 -18.62 -7.98
C GLU A 247 17.68 -17.72 -8.57
N ARG A 248 18.44 -16.97 -7.76
CA ARG A 248 19.55 -16.11 -8.24
C ARG A 248 20.48 -16.80 -9.24
N CYS A 249 20.85 -18.05 -8.95
CA CYS A 249 21.67 -18.89 -9.83
C CYS A 249 20.90 -20.09 -10.42
N GLY A 250 19.58 -20.06 -10.36
CA GLY A 250 18.72 -21.16 -10.77
C GLY A 250 18.79 -22.38 -9.86
N LYS A 251 18.06 -23.45 -10.23
CA LYS A 251 17.76 -24.63 -9.38
C LYS A 251 18.98 -25.36 -8.81
N PHE A 252 20.12 -25.30 -9.47
CA PHE A 252 21.35 -25.99 -9.05
C PHE A 252 22.58 -25.08 -9.08
N GLY A 253 22.39 -23.76 -9.23
CA GLY A 253 23.51 -22.84 -9.22
C GLY A 253 23.96 -22.54 -7.80
N LEU A 254 25.27 -22.54 -7.59
CA LEU A 254 25.90 -22.06 -6.36
C LEU A 254 26.17 -20.56 -6.51
N CYS A 255 25.69 -19.80 -5.54
CA CYS A 255 25.95 -18.37 -5.45
C CYS A 255 26.99 -18.08 -4.37
N GLU A 256 28.05 -17.37 -4.73
CA GLU A 256 29.12 -16.92 -3.85
C GLU A 256 29.57 -15.52 -4.29
N ASP A 257 29.81 -14.60 -3.35
CA ASP A 257 30.21 -13.21 -3.62
C ASP A 257 29.33 -12.48 -4.65
N ASN A 258 28.00 -12.71 -4.59
CA ASN A 258 27.01 -12.17 -5.53
C ASN A 258 27.20 -12.67 -6.98
N GLN A 259 27.89 -13.81 -7.17
CA GLN A 259 28.17 -14.43 -8.46
C GLN A 259 27.76 -15.89 -8.49
N CYS A 260 27.34 -16.36 -9.66
CA CYS A 260 27.05 -17.78 -9.87
C CYS A 260 28.34 -18.50 -10.24
N VAL A 261 28.99 -19.07 -9.23
CA VAL A 261 30.34 -19.64 -9.35
C VAL A 261 30.33 -21.10 -9.81
N ALA A 262 29.21 -21.80 -9.65
CA ALA A 262 29.07 -23.17 -10.13
C ALA A 262 27.63 -23.48 -10.53
N CYS A 263 27.48 -24.45 -11.43
CA CYS A 263 26.21 -25.12 -11.67
C CYS A 263 26.42 -26.58 -11.28
N LEU A 264 25.69 -27.05 -10.28
CA LEU A 264 25.68 -28.46 -9.93
C LEU A 264 24.76 -29.20 -10.91
N SER A 265 25.13 -30.40 -11.29
CA SER A 265 24.16 -31.33 -11.89
C SER A 265 23.15 -31.78 -10.81
N PRO A 266 22.02 -32.39 -11.18
CA PRO A 266 21.10 -33.01 -10.21
C PRO A 266 21.76 -34.05 -9.29
N LYS A 267 22.96 -34.53 -9.63
CA LYS A 267 23.77 -35.46 -8.85
C LYS A 267 24.81 -34.79 -7.95
N GLY A 268 24.85 -33.44 -7.89
CA GLY A 268 25.77 -32.70 -7.03
C GLY A 268 27.21 -32.57 -7.55
N VAL A 269 27.51 -33.03 -8.77
CA VAL A 269 28.83 -32.83 -9.41
C VAL A 269 28.85 -31.52 -10.20
N ASN A 270 29.94 -30.77 -10.06
CA ASN A 270 30.15 -29.49 -10.74
C ASN A 270 30.53 -29.72 -12.22
N TRP A 271 29.96 -28.94 -13.14
CA TRP A 271 30.29 -29.04 -14.58
C TRP A 271 31.77 -28.79 -14.88
N LEU A 272 32.47 -28.01 -14.05
CA LEU A 272 33.91 -27.78 -14.17
C LEU A 272 34.75 -29.05 -13.90
N GLU A 273 34.26 -29.95 -13.04
CA GLU A 273 34.95 -31.21 -12.73
C GLU A 273 34.68 -32.32 -13.76
N GLN A 274 33.66 -32.17 -14.62
CA GLN A 274 33.30 -33.18 -15.64
C GLN A 274 34.08 -33.04 -16.96
N ARG A 275 34.99 -32.06 -17.07
CA ARG A 275 35.85 -31.84 -18.26
C ARG A 275 37.30 -32.31 -18.08
N LEU A 276 37.56 -33.14 -17.07
CA LEU A 276 38.83 -33.87 -16.89
C LEU A 276 38.56 -35.38 -17.01
#